data_AF-A0A917N7D5-F1
#
_entry.id   AF-A0A917N7D5-F1
#
_cell.length_a   1.000
_cell.length_b   1.000
_cell.length_c   1.000
_cell.angle_alpha   90.00
_cell.angle_beta   90.00
_cell.angle_gamma   90.00
#
_symmetry.space_group_name_H-M   'P 1'
#
loop_
_entity.id
_entity.type
_entity.pdbx_description
1 polymer ?
#
loop_
_entity_poly.entity_id
_entity_poly.type
_entity_poly.pdbx_seq_one_letter_code
_entity_poly.pdbx_strand_id
1 'polypeptide(L)'
;MDFGLATEFYPEEYRYQPEFYKQDQAEPDMLQIMQQLHASLDPRTVFACYGKMIGQILPIQGVHLQVAKQQFHWGKHHGISLKHVAEQDRQSLSIHYRLISALTSSQLDILQGIERLLLQPLLNAIKYQNMSQQAMFDSLTNLGNRHYYNQTIAKSLAKANRQSEPHLSLVILDIDNFKQLNDTYGHSFGDEILHKFAYLLNDSIRDSDQAFRIGGDEFVVIVHGCHDAAAVLCQRLQKAMAKQAVLKEHQVHTSMGIAKWEASLSAKELYDRADSALYQAKAAGRHCYKTFKVK
;
A
#
# COMPACT_ATOMS: atom_id res chain seq x y z
N MET A 1 -1.12 -0.87 15.71
CA MET A 1 -1.14 0.19 14.70
C MET A 1 -2.51 0.19 14.06
N ASP A 2 -3.31 1.22 14.33
CA ASP A 2 -4.47 1.51 13.50
C ASP A 2 -3.96 1.72 12.07
N PHE A 3 -4.28 0.79 11.17
CA PHE A 3 -4.07 1.00 9.74
C PHE A 3 -5.14 1.95 9.19
N GLY A 4 -5.22 3.15 9.78
CA GLY A 4 -5.86 4.32 9.20
C GLY A 4 -4.95 4.89 8.10
N LEU A 5 -4.78 4.16 7.00
CA LEU A 5 -4.13 4.70 5.80
C LEU A 5 -5.19 5.46 4.98
N ALA A 6 -5.32 6.76 5.27
CA ALA A 6 -5.77 7.84 4.38
C ALA A 6 -6.89 7.51 3.36
N THR A 7 -8.15 7.64 3.81
CA THR A 7 -9.18 8.59 3.31
C THR A 7 -8.75 9.42 2.07
N GLU A 8 -9.31 9.36 0.86
CA GLU A 8 -10.64 9.88 0.48
C GLU A 8 -11.04 9.66 -1.01
N PHE A 9 -10.20 9.07 -1.88
CA PHE A 9 -10.38 9.21 -3.33
C PHE A 9 -10.58 7.88 -4.07
N TYR A 10 -11.82 7.67 -4.54
CA TYR A 10 -12.18 6.79 -5.68
C TYR A 10 -12.23 7.64 -6.97
N PRO A 11 -12.24 7.04 -8.18
CA PRO A 11 -12.18 7.78 -9.44
C PRO A 11 -13.24 8.90 -9.53
N GLU A 12 -12.91 10.02 -10.18
CA GLU A 12 -13.77 11.23 -10.18
C GLU A 12 -15.19 10.96 -10.69
N GLU A 13 -15.32 10.03 -11.64
CA GLU A 13 -16.59 9.58 -12.20
C GLU A 13 -17.56 8.96 -11.19
N TYR A 14 -17.08 8.53 -10.01
CA TYR A 14 -17.91 7.98 -8.93
C TYR A 14 -18.21 8.98 -7.81
N ARG A 15 -17.68 10.22 -7.89
CA ARG A 15 -17.96 11.28 -6.91
C ARG A 15 -19.44 11.66 -6.94
N TYR A 16 -19.97 11.99 -5.76
CA TYR A 16 -21.33 12.47 -5.62
C TYR A 16 -21.50 13.78 -6.40
N GLN A 17 -22.57 13.88 -7.19
CA GLN A 17 -23.01 15.11 -7.83
C GLN A 17 -24.45 15.42 -7.40
N PRO A 18 -24.80 16.69 -7.12
CA PRO A 18 -26.13 17.07 -6.62
C PRO A 18 -27.31 16.73 -7.53
N GLU A 19 -27.06 16.50 -8.83
CA GLU A 19 -28.09 16.39 -9.88
C GLU A 19 -28.46 14.95 -10.26
N PHE A 20 -27.99 13.93 -9.52
CA PHE A 20 -28.09 12.53 -9.96
C PHE A 20 -29.49 11.91 -9.90
N TYR A 21 -30.34 12.31 -8.95
CA TYR A 21 -31.68 11.74 -8.83
C TYR A 21 -32.66 12.41 -9.81
N LYS A 22 -33.20 11.64 -10.76
CA LYS A 22 -34.28 12.08 -11.66
C LYS A 22 -35.54 11.27 -11.34
N GLN A 23 -36.65 11.98 -11.16
CA GLN A 23 -37.90 11.44 -10.61
C GLN A 23 -38.61 10.42 -11.55
N ASP A 24 -38.31 10.45 -12.85
CA ASP A 24 -38.83 9.54 -13.89
C ASP A 24 -37.68 8.72 -14.52
N GLN A 25 -37.26 7.63 -13.86
CA GLN A 25 -36.34 6.66 -14.46
C GLN A 25 -37.04 5.32 -14.71
N ALA A 26 -36.68 4.68 -15.83
CA ALA A 26 -37.08 3.31 -16.16
C ALA A 26 -36.62 2.33 -15.07
N GLU A 27 -37.23 1.14 -15.03
CA GLU A 27 -36.78 0.08 -14.14
C GLU A 27 -35.27 -0.18 -14.29
N PRO A 28 -34.53 -0.33 -13.18
CA PRO A 28 -33.08 -0.49 -13.24
C PRO A 28 -32.69 -1.84 -13.85
N ASP A 29 -31.73 -1.82 -14.77
CA ASP A 29 -31.14 -3.04 -15.32
C ASP A 29 -30.20 -3.70 -14.28
N MET A 30 -30.75 -4.68 -13.58
CA MET A 30 -30.04 -5.42 -12.53
C MET A 30 -28.81 -6.18 -13.06
N LEU A 31 -28.82 -6.61 -14.33
CA LEU A 31 -27.69 -7.30 -14.94
C LEU A 31 -26.54 -6.32 -15.15
N GLN A 32 -26.84 -5.13 -15.67
CA GLN A 32 -25.84 -4.08 -15.87
C GLN A 32 -25.22 -3.64 -14.53
N ILE A 33 -26.06 -3.45 -13.50
CA ILE A 33 -25.60 -3.12 -12.13
C ILE A 33 -24.65 -4.20 -11.61
N MET A 34 -25.04 -5.47 -11.70
CA MET A 34 -24.21 -6.60 -11.26
C MET A 34 -22.85 -6.61 -11.98
N GLN A 35 -22.85 -6.43 -13.30
CA GLN A 35 -21.61 -6.39 -14.09
C GLN A 35 -20.69 -5.24 -13.65
N GLN A 36 -21.22 -4.05 -13.38
CA GLN A 36 -20.44 -2.91 -12.91
C GLN A 36 -19.85 -3.13 -11.52
N LEU A 37 -20.60 -3.73 -10.58
CA LEU A 37 -20.10 -4.03 -9.24
C LEU A 37 -18.96 -5.06 -9.26
N HIS A 38 -19.00 -6.01 -10.20
CA HIS A 38 -17.96 -7.02 -10.37
C HIS A 38 -16.74 -6.55 -11.17
N ALA A 39 -16.77 -5.35 -11.75
CA ALA A 39 -15.71 -4.84 -12.63
C ALA A 39 -14.41 -4.45 -11.88
N SER A 40 -14.46 -4.33 -10.55
CA SER A 40 -13.31 -3.93 -9.74
C SER A 40 -13.05 -4.87 -8.58
N LEU A 41 -11.77 -5.08 -8.25
CA LEU A 41 -11.32 -5.79 -7.05
C LEU A 41 -10.87 -4.83 -5.93
N ASP A 42 -11.06 -3.52 -6.10
CA ASP A 42 -10.85 -2.52 -5.03
C ASP A 42 -12.18 -2.25 -4.30
N PRO A 43 -12.29 -2.58 -2.99
CA PRO A 43 -13.54 -2.44 -2.23
C PRO A 43 -14.16 -1.05 -2.29
N ARG A 44 -13.32 -0.01 -2.33
CA ARG A 44 -13.77 1.39 -2.37
C ARG A 44 -14.39 1.73 -3.72
N THR A 45 -13.77 1.29 -4.81
CA THR A 45 -14.33 1.47 -6.16
C THR A 45 -15.67 0.73 -6.30
N VAL A 46 -15.77 -0.52 -5.81
CA VAL A 46 -17.03 -1.27 -5.79
C VAL A 46 -18.11 -0.52 -5.00
N PHE A 47 -17.77 -0.04 -3.80
CA PHE A 47 -18.70 0.71 -2.96
C PHE A 47 -19.11 2.08 -3.56
N ALA A 48 -18.17 2.81 -4.17
CA ALA A 48 -18.46 4.09 -4.80
C ALA A 48 -19.32 3.93 -6.05
N CYS A 49 -19.10 2.86 -6.83
CA CYS A 49 -19.97 2.45 -7.93
C CYS A 49 -21.40 2.19 -7.43
N TYR A 50 -21.54 1.41 -6.37
CA TYR A 50 -22.83 1.18 -5.71
C TYR A 50 -23.53 2.48 -5.29
N GLY A 51 -22.82 3.35 -4.56
CA GLY A 51 -23.35 4.65 -4.13
C GLY A 51 -23.86 5.49 -5.30
N LYS A 52 -23.06 5.59 -6.38
CA LYS A 52 -23.44 6.30 -7.60
C LYS A 52 -24.71 5.73 -8.22
N MET A 53 -24.80 4.41 -8.39
CA MET A 53 -25.98 3.78 -9.01
C MET A 53 -27.24 4.01 -8.20
N ILE A 54 -27.21 3.77 -6.88
CA ILE A 54 -28.41 3.96 -6.06
C ILE A 54 -28.82 5.42 -5.94
N GLY A 55 -27.86 6.37 -5.96
CA GLY A 55 -28.18 7.80 -5.95
C GLY A 55 -28.73 8.33 -7.28
N GLN A 56 -28.58 7.57 -8.37
CA GLN A 56 -29.22 7.85 -9.65
C GLN A 56 -30.67 7.34 -9.69
N ILE A 57 -30.91 6.17 -9.09
CA ILE A 57 -32.19 5.44 -9.19
C ILE A 57 -33.15 5.80 -8.05
N LEU A 58 -32.62 6.08 -6.85
CA LEU A 58 -33.41 6.29 -5.63
C LEU A 58 -33.12 7.68 -5.05
N PRO A 59 -34.03 8.25 -4.23
CA PRO A 59 -33.81 9.53 -3.56
C PRO A 59 -32.80 9.40 -2.40
N ILE A 60 -31.63 8.83 -2.67
CA ILE A 60 -30.53 8.60 -1.75
C ILE A 60 -29.41 9.57 -2.08
N GLN A 61 -29.05 10.41 -1.12
CA GLN A 61 -27.97 11.38 -1.23
C GLN A 61 -26.72 10.97 -0.46
N GLY A 62 -26.76 9.87 0.29
CA GLY A 62 -25.58 9.35 0.97
C GLY A 62 -25.72 7.92 1.50
N VAL A 63 -24.58 7.25 1.65
CA VAL A 63 -24.45 5.87 2.11
C VAL A 63 -23.25 5.77 3.02
N HIS A 64 -23.45 5.16 4.19
CA HIS A 64 -22.37 4.73 5.06
C HIS A 64 -22.48 3.23 5.27
N LEU A 65 -21.41 2.49 5.00
CA LEU A 65 -21.37 1.04 5.14
C LEU A 65 -20.24 0.65 6.09
N GLN A 66 -20.55 -0.24 7.02
CA GLN A 66 -19.58 -0.87 7.90
C GLN A 66 -19.63 -2.38 7.72
N VAL A 67 -18.47 -2.99 7.48
CA VAL A 67 -18.29 -4.44 7.35
C VAL A 67 -16.96 -4.84 7.96
N ALA A 68 -17.00 -5.82 8.88
CA ALA A 68 -15.83 -6.21 9.67
C ALA A 68 -15.14 -4.99 10.33
N LYS A 69 -13.88 -4.72 9.96
CA LYS A 69 -13.10 -3.55 10.44
C LYS A 69 -13.09 -2.37 9.46
N GLN A 70 -13.78 -2.48 8.33
CA GLN A 70 -13.76 -1.47 7.26
C GLN A 70 -15.02 -0.60 7.31
N GLN A 71 -14.83 0.69 6.99
CA GLN A 71 -15.90 1.68 6.90
C GLN A 71 -15.81 2.42 5.57
N PHE A 72 -16.96 2.63 4.94
CA PHE A 72 -17.07 3.25 3.63
C PHE A 72 -18.12 4.36 3.66
N HIS A 73 -17.85 5.45 2.93
CA HIS A 73 -18.69 6.64 2.88
C HIS A 73 -18.84 7.11 1.45
N TRP A 74 -20.08 7.42 1.06
CA TRP A 74 -20.41 8.00 -0.24
C TRP A 74 -21.51 9.05 -0.06
N GLY A 75 -21.38 10.20 -0.71
CA GLY A 75 -22.38 11.27 -0.67
C GLY A 75 -22.42 12.07 0.63
N LYS A 76 -23.60 12.64 0.95
CA LYS A 76 -23.83 13.54 2.08
C LYS A 76 -24.13 12.80 3.38
N HIS A 77 -23.84 13.43 4.52
CA HIS A 77 -24.06 12.86 5.85
C HIS A 77 -25.40 13.24 6.50
N HIS A 78 -26.20 14.11 5.86
CA HIS A 78 -27.48 14.61 6.38
C HIS A 78 -28.67 14.11 5.55
N GLY A 79 -29.88 14.19 6.12
CA GLY A 79 -31.11 13.72 5.48
C GLY A 79 -31.85 12.70 6.33
N ILE A 80 -32.96 12.16 5.81
CA ILE A 80 -33.73 11.12 6.49
C ILE A 80 -32.85 9.87 6.59
N SER A 81 -32.78 9.27 7.78
CA SER A 81 -31.94 8.10 8.03
C SER A 81 -32.72 6.82 7.81
N LEU A 82 -32.16 5.90 7.03
CA LEU A 82 -32.62 4.51 6.93
C LEU A 82 -31.45 3.60 7.27
N LYS A 83 -31.66 2.58 8.10
CA LYS A 83 -30.61 1.62 8.50
C LYS A 83 -31.04 0.21 8.11
N HIS A 84 -30.17 -0.50 7.43
CA HIS A 84 -30.30 -1.92 7.13
C HIS A 84 -29.12 -2.70 7.70
N VAL A 85 -29.40 -3.93 8.11
CA VAL A 85 -28.38 -4.90 8.51
C VAL A 85 -28.58 -6.13 7.64
N ALA A 86 -27.51 -6.54 6.97
CA ALA A 86 -27.47 -7.75 6.17
C ALA A 86 -26.41 -8.69 6.74
N GLU A 87 -26.64 -10.00 6.63
CA GLU A 87 -25.65 -11.01 7.00
C GLU A 87 -25.37 -11.93 5.82
N GLN A 88 -24.10 -12.15 5.54
CA GLN A 88 -23.66 -13.12 4.54
C GLN A 88 -22.31 -13.71 4.96
N ASP A 89 -22.14 -15.03 4.83
CA ASP A 89 -20.90 -15.76 5.17
C ASP A 89 -20.32 -15.43 6.56
N ARG A 90 -21.18 -15.32 7.58
CA ARG A 90 -20.82 -14.95 8.97
C ARG A 90 -20.24 -13.53 9.12
N GLN A 91 -20.38 -12.68 8.12
CA GLN A 91 -20.09 -11.25 8.21
C GLN A 91 -21.39 -10.47 8.26
N SER A 92 -21.50 -9.58 9.24
CA SER A 92 -22.59 -8.61 9.33
C SER A 92 -22.16 -7.31 8.63
N LEU A 93 -23.02 -6.82 7.75
CA LEU A 93 -22.91 -5.53 7.08
C LEU A 93 -23.99 -4.61 7.65
N SER A 94 -23.57 -3.44 8.12
CA SER A 94 -24.47 -2.37 8.54
C SER A 94 -24.43 -1.25 7.51
N ILE A 95 -25.56 -0.97 6.87
CA ILE A 95 -25.69 0.08 5.85
C ILE A 95 -26.65 1.16 6.34
N HIS A 96 -26.18 2.40 6.35
CA HIS A 96 -26.93 3.58 6.74
C HIS A 96 -27.09 4.49 5.52
N TYR A 97 -28.32 4.63 5.05
CA TYR A 97 -28.68 5.50 3.93
C TYR A 97 -29.12 6.87 4.45
N ARG A 98 -28.79 7.91 3.67
CA ARG A 98 -29.28 9.28 3.81
C ARG A 98 -30.17 9.61 2.63
N LEU A 99 -31.45 9.79 2.91
CA LEU A 99 -32.46 10.03 1.88
C LEU A 99 -32.75 11.52 1.73
N ILE A 100 -33.16 11.90 0.52
CA ILE A 100 -33.74 13.21 0.20
C ILE A 100 -35.22 13.23 0.62
N SER A 101 -35.94 12.13 0.38
CA SER A 101 -37.34 11.93 0.73
C SER A 101 -37.59 10.49 1.22
N ALA A 102 -38.72 10.23 1.86
CA ALA A 102 -39.11 8.87 2.21
C ALA A 102 -39.24 7.99 0.95
N LEU A 103 -38.88 6.71 1.06
CA LEU A 103 -38.98 5.75 -0.03
C LEU A 103 -40.42 5.20 -0.13
N THR A 104 -40.89 5.00 -1.35
CA THR A 104 -42.11 4.22 -1.61
C THR A 104 -41.84 2.71 -1.44
N SER A 105 -42.89 1.89 -1.38
CA SER A 105 -42.73 0.42 -1.30
C SER A 105 -41.94 -0.14 -2.49
N SER A 106 -42.24 0.32 -3.71
CA SER A 106 -41.50 -0.10 -4.91
C SER A 106 -40.02 0.32 -4.87
N GLN A 107 -39.72 1.51 -4.34
CA GLN A 107 -38.33 1.96 -4.15
C GLN A 107 -37.59 1.15 -3.08
N LEU A 108 -38.28 0.70 -2.03
CA LEU A 108 -37.72 -0.21 -1.04
C LEU A 108 -37.38 -1.57 -1.66
N ASP A 109 -38.24 -2.11 -2.52
CA ASP A 109 -37.99 -3.36 -3.22
C ASP A 109 -36.75 -3.25 -4.14
N ILE A 110 -36.63 -2.15 -4.88
CA ILE A 110 -35.45 -1.86 -5.71
C ILE A 110 -34.19 -1.77 -4.84
N LEU A 111 -34.24 -1.02 -3.72
CA LEU A 111 -33.10 -0.89 -2.82
C LEU A 111 -32.63 -2.25 -2.30
N GLN A 112 -33.56 -3.09 -1.85
CA GLN A 112 -33.25 -4.44 -1.37
C GLN A 112 -32.67 -5.32 -2.48
N GLY A 113 -33.16 -5.18 -3.72
CA GLY A 113 -32.62 -5.88 -4.88
C GLY A 113 -31.15 -5.51 -5.14
N ILE A 114 -30.84 -4.21 -5.22
CA ILE A 114 -29.48 -3.74 -5.49
C ILE A 114 -28.54 -4.03 -4.31
N GLU A 115 -29.03 -3.94 -3.07
CA GLU A 115 -28.25 -4.27 -1.87
C GLU A 115 -27.75 -5.73 -1.90
N ARG A 116 -28.60 -6.68 -2.33
CA ARG A 116 -28.19 -8.09 -2.49
C ARG A 116 -27.08 -8.28 -3.53
N LEU A 117 -27.03 -7.43 -4.56
CA LEU A 117 -25.98 -7.48 -5.58
C LEU A 117 -24.63 -6.93 -5.09
N LEU A 118 -24.61 -6.06 -4.06
CA LEU A 118 -23.38 -5.45 -3.54
C LEU A 118 -22.54 -6.42 -2.71
N LEU A 119 -23.18 -7.25 -1.88
CA LEU A 119 -22.49 -8.00 -0.82
C LEU A 119 -21.34 -8.86 -1.37
N GLN A 120 -21.62 -9.72 -2.36
CA GLN A 120 -20.61 -10.64 -2.88
C GLN A 120 -19.42 -9.93 -3.55
N PRO A 121 -19.60 -8.97 -4.50
CA PRO A 121 -18.49 -8.20 -5.06
C PRO A 121 -17.66 -7.50 -3.99
N LEU A 122 -18.31 -6.86 -3.01
CA LEU A 122 -17.61 -6.12 -1.96
C LEU A 122 -16.78 -7.05 -1.08
N LEU A 123 -17.36 -8.18 -0.63
CA LEU A 123 -16.65 -9.18 0.16
C LEU A 123 -15.49 -9.81 -0.63
N ASN A 124 -15.67 -10.07 -1.92
CA ASN A 124 -14.62 -10.56 -2.80
C ASN A 124 -13.47 -9.55 -2.93
N ALA A 125 -13.79 -8.28 -3.15
CA ALA A 125 -12.79 -7.22 -3.20
C ALA A 125 -12.04 -7.08 -1.87
N ILE A 126 -12.74 -7.18 -0.73
CA ILE A 126 -12.12 -7.11 0.61
C ILE A 126 -11.18 -8.30 0.83
N LYS A 127 -11.63 -9.51 0.46
CA LYS A 127 -10.82 -10.72 0.55
C LYS A 127 -9.59 -10.63 -0.35
N TYR A 128 -9.76 -10.16 -1.58
CA TYR A 128 -8.66 -9.95 -2.52
C TYR A 128 -7.65 -8.93 -1.98
N GLN A 129 -8.12 -7.81 -1.43
CA GLN A 129 -7.26 -6.81 -0.81
C GLN A 129 -6.47 -7.40 0.38
N ASN A 130 -7.12 -8.18 1.24
CA ASN A 130 -6.46 -8.82 2.38
C ASN A 130 -5.40 -9.84 1.93
N MET A 131 -5.70 -10.65 0.89
CA MET A 131 -4.73 -11.58 0.30
C MET A 131 -3.55 -10.82 -0.34
N SER A 132 -3.84 -9.72 -1.05
CA SER A 132 -2.81 -8.86 -1.63
C SER A 132 -1.93 -8.21 -0.54
N GLN A 133 -2.50 -7.84 0.61
CA GLN A 133 -1.74 -7.34 1.77
C GLN A 133 -0.85 -8.42 2.39
N GLN A 134 -1.30 -9.67 2.47
CA GLN A 134 -0.44 -10.78 2.90
C GLN A 134 0.71 -11.02 1.91
N ALA A 135 0.48 -10.76 0.62
CA ALA A 135 1.51 -10.78 -0.42
C ALA A 135 2.36 -9.50 -0.48
N MET A 136 2.37 -8.64 0.55
CA MET A 136 3.24 -7.45 0.62
C MET A 136 4.61 -7.73 1.25
N PHE A 137 4.78 -8.88 1.90
CA PHE A 137 5.99 -9.22 2.62
C PHE A 137 6.76 -10.35 1.92
N ASP A 138 8.08 -10.31 2.03
CA ASP A 138 8.97 -11.37 1.60
C ASP A 138 8.87 -12.55 2.56
N SER A 139 8.58 -13.76 2.05
CA SER A 139 8.31 -14.93 2.90
C SER A 139 9.52 -15.39 3.71
N LEU A 140 10.73 -15.13 3.22
CA LEU A 140 11.95 -15.47 3.96
C LEU A 140 12.24 -14.41 5.01
N THR A 141 12.33 -13.13 4.65
CA THR A 141 12.87 -12.11 5.55
C THR A 141 11.82 -11.36 6.37
N ASN A 142 10.53 -11.51 6.02
CA ASN A 142 9.40 -10.75 6.57
C ASN A 142 9.52 -9.21 6.41
N LEU A 143 10.47 -8.73 5.60
CA LEU A 143 10.51 -7.35 5.14
C LEU A 143 9.46 -7.12 4.06
N GLY A 144 9.19 -5.86 3.71
CA GLY A 144 8.35 -5.59 2.54
C GLY A 144 8.97 -6.16 1.27
N ASN A 145 8.17 -6.66 0.34
CA ASN A 145 8.67 -7.15 -0.95
C ASN A 145 8.69 -6.05 -2.00
N ARG A 146 9.12 -6.39 -3.23
CA ARG A 146 9.15 -5.46 -4.37
C ARG A 146 7.80 -4.81 -4.69
N HIS A 147 6.69 -5.54 -4.55
CA HIS A 147 5.36 -4.98 -4.78
C HIS A 147 5.03 -3.91 -3.73
N TYR A 148 5.29 -4.22 -2.45
CA TYR A 148 5.05 -3.26 -1.38
C TYR A 148 5.95 -2.03 -1.48
N TYR A 149 7.23 -2.22 -1.81
CA TYR A 149 8.17 -1.13 -2.09
C TYR A 149 7.61 -0.15 -3.14
N ASN A 150 7.16 -0.66 -4.29
CA ASN A 150 6.63 0.18 -5.38
C ASN A 150 5.42 1.01 -4.94
N GLN A 151 4.52 0.43 -4.12
CA GLN A 151 3.40 1.17 -3.57
C GLN A 151 3.83 2.23 -2.56
N THR A 152 4.77 1.90 -1.67
CA THR A 152 5.24 2.81 -0.63
C THR A 152 6.00 3.98 -1.23
N ILE A 153 6.94 3.75 -2.15
CA ILE A 153 7.74 4.83 -2.74
C ILE A 153 6.85 5.83 -3.49
N ALA A 154 5.85 5.36 -4.26
CA ALA A 154 4.90 6.24 -4.94
C ALA A 154 4.14 7.14 -3.96
N LYS A 155 3.70 6.59 -2.82
CA LYS A 155 3.02 7.36 -1.76
C LYS A 155 3.96 8.34 -1.07
N SER A 156 5.18 7.93 -0.75
CA SER A 156 6.19 8.78 -0.10
C SER A 156 6.58 9.96 -0.99
N LEU A 157 6.75 9.75 -2.29
CA LEU A 157 7.04 10.82 -3.26
C LEU A 157 5.88 11.79 -3.42
N ALA A 158 4.64 11.29 -3.52
CA ALA A 158 3.46 12.15 -3.57
C ALA A 158 3.32 13.01 -2.30
N LYS A 159 3.67 12.45 -1.13
CA LYS A 159 3.70 13.20 0.14
C LYS A 159 4.81 14.24 0.15
N ALA A 160 6.04 13.87 -0.24
CA ALA A 160 7.19 14.77 -0.27
C ALA A 160 6.97 15.97 -1.21
N ASN A 161 6.39 15.74 -2.40
CA ASN A 161 6.03 16.80 -3.35
C ASN A 161 5.07 17.84 -2.75
N ARG A 162 4.13 17.43 -1.89
CA ARG A 162 3.15 18.35 -1.27
C ARG A 162 3.71 19.18 -0.13
N GLN A 163 4.72 18.67 0.59
CA GLN A 163 5.20 19.28 1.83
C GLN A 163 6.36 20.29 1.63
N SER A 164 6.82 20.49 0.40
CA SER A 164 7.93 21.40 0.03
C SER A 164 9.26 21.20 0.79
N GLU A 165 9.38 20.12 1.58
CA GLU A 165 10.58 19.76 2.32
C GLU A 165 11.10 18.36 1.89
N PRO A 166 12.28 18.27 1.24
CA PRO A 166 12.81 17.02 0.67
C PRO A 166 13.54 16.21 1.75
N HIS A 167 12.77 15.62 2.66
CA HIS A 167 13.26 14.75 3.74
C HIS A 167 13.06 13.27 3.40
N LEU A 168 13.37 12.90 2.16
CA LEU A 168 13.28 11.52 1.68
C LEU A 168 14.61 11.12 1.05
N SER A 169 15.15 9.99 1.48
CA SER A 169 16.28 9.34 0.85
C SER A 169 15.96 7.89 0.56
N LEU A 170 16.59 7.35 -0.48
CA LEU A 170 16.56 5.94 -0.81
C LEU A 170 17.94 5.35 -0.53
N VAL A 171 17.99 4.20 0.13
CA VAL A 171 19.20 3.42 0.33
C VAL A 171 19.01 2.07 -0.36
N ILE A 172 19.86 1.72 -1.30
CA ILE A 172 19.93 0.37 -1.89
C ILE A 172 21.11 -0.35 -1.25
N LEU A 173 20.90 -1.60 -0.84
CA LEU A 173 21.88 -2.45 -0.19
C LEU A 173 22.00 -3.78 -0.94
N ASP A 174 23.22 -4.30 -0.98
CA ASP A 174 23.53 -5.59 -1.60
C ASP A 174 24.55 -6.32 -0.71
N ILE A 175 24.32 -7.61 -0.46
CA ILE A 175 25.24 -8.43 0.32
C ILE A 175 26.43 -8.80 -0.57
N ASP A 176 27.63 -8.38 -0.15
CA ASP A 176 28.83 -8.53 -0.95
C ASP A 176 29.17 -10.01 -1.17
N ASN A 177 29.34 -10.40 -2.43
CA ASN A 177 29.73 -11.76 -2.85
C ASN A 177 28.77 -12.87 -2.38
N PHE A 178 27.47 -12.57 -2.22
CA PHE A 178 26.48 -13.53 -1.73
C PHE A 178 26.41 -14.82 -2.55
N LYS A 179 26.56 -14.75 -3.88
CA LYS A 179 26.64 -15.95 -4.73
C LYS A 179 27.80 -16.88 -4.32
N GLN A 180 28.99 -16.33 -4.08
CA GLN A 180 30.14 -17.11 -3.65
C GLN A 180 29.92 -17.75 -2.27
N LEU A 181 29.24 -17.04 -1.37
CA LEU A 181 28.83 -17.59 -0.07
C LEU A 181 27.89 -18.79 -0.25
N ASN A 182 26.89 -18.69 -1.13
CA ASN A 182 26.01 -19.82 -1.47
C ASN A 182 26.76 -20.98 -2.10
N ASP A 183 27.67 -20.71 -3.03
CA ASP A 183 28.46 -21.74 -3.70
C ASP A 183 29.38 -22.49 -2.71
N THR A 184 29.79 -21.82 -1.62
CA THR A 184 30.69 -22.39 -0.60
C THR A 184 29.95 -23.14 0.50
N TYR A 185 28.84 -22.60 1.00
CA TYR A 185 28.15 -23.11 2.20
C TYR A 185 26.74 -23.65 1.93
N GLY A 186 26.26 -23.56 0.69
CA GLY A 186 24.94 -23.99 0.27
C GLY A 186 23.84 -22.94 0.50
N HIS A 187 22.74 -23.08 -0.25
CA HIS A 187 21.63 -22.13 -0.22
C HIS A 187 20.93 -22.02 1.14
N SER A 188 20.83 -23.12 1.90
CA SER A 188 20.22 -23.09 3.24
C SER A 188 20.99 -22.18 4.20
N PHE A 189 22.32 -22.13 4.08
CA PHE A 189 23.14 -21.21 4.84
C PHE A 189 22.95 -19.76 4.35
N GLY A 190 22.87 -19.57 3.03
CA GLY A 190 22.52 -18.26 2.45
C GLY A 190 21.20 -17.71 2.95
N ASP A 191 20.17 -18.55 3.06
CA ASP A 191 18.86 -18.17 3.60
C ASP A 191 18.95 -17.75 5.07
N GLU A 192 19.77 -18.43 5.88
CA GLU A 192 20.06 -18.02 7.25
C GLU A 192 20.74 -16.64 7.30
N ILE A 193 21.72 -16.38 6.42
CA ILE A 193 22.39 -15.08 6.32
C ILE A 193 21.40 -13.98 5.94
N LEU A 194 20.52 -14.21 4.96
CA LEU A 194 19.47 -13.27 4.56
C LEU A 194 18.51 -12.97 5.72
N HIS A 195 18.11 -13.99 6.47
CA HIS A 195 17.27 -13.82 7.65
C HIS A 195 17.92 -12.92 8.71
N LYS A 196 19.18 -13.19 9.05
CA LYS A 196 19.91 -12.39 10.06
C LYS A 196 20.17 -10.97 9.56
N PHE A 197 20.54 -10.81 8.29
CA PHE A 197 20.75 -9.49 7.69
C PHE A 197 19.46 -8.67 7.73
N ALA A 198 18.32 -9.26 7.35
CA ALA A 198 17.03 -8.59 7.40
C ALA A 198 16.62 -8.18 8.81
N TYR A 199 16.84 -9.04 9.80
CA TYR A 199 16.61 -8.71 11.21
C TYR A 199 17.43 -7.49 11.64
N LEU A 200 18.73 -7.50 11.36
CA LEU A 200 19.62 -6.37 11.69
C LEU A 200 19.24 -5.10 10.94
N LEU A 201 18.82 -5.21 9.67
CA LEU A 201 18.35 -4.08 8.87
C LEU A 201 17.11 -3.46 9.51
N ASN A 202 16.13 -4.29 9.89
CA ASN A 202 14.90 -3.82 10.50
C ASN A 202 15.12 -3.20 11.89
N ASP A 203 16.02 -3.77 12.70
CA ASP A 203 16.42 -3.19 14.00
C ASP A 203 17.25 -1.90 13.83
N SER A 204 17.92 -1.76 12.68
CA SER A 204 18.73 -0.59 12.35
C SER A 204 17.93 0.56 11.74
N ILE A 205 16.62 0.45 11.50
CA ILE A 205 15.80 1.55 10.97
C ILE A 205 14.91 2.17 12.06
N ARG A 206 14.35 3.36 11.82
CA ARG A 206 13.37 3.98 12.73
C ARG A 206 11.95 3.56 12.36
N ASP A 207 10.97 3.77 13.24
CA ASP A 207 9.55 3.53 12.96
C ASP A 207 9.01 4.31 11.75
N SER A 208 9.63 5.44 11.42
CA SER A 208 9.30 6.24 10.23
C SER A 208 9.82 5.66 8.93
N ASP A 209 10.82 4.79 8.99
CA ASP A 209 11.51 4.24 7.82
C ASP A 209 10.92 2.86 7.49
N GLN A 210 11.14 2.39 6.26
CA GLN A 210 10.68 1.06 5.87
C GLN A 210 11.74 0.34 5.03
N ALA A 211 11.98 -0.93 5.38
CA ALA A 211 12.91 -1.81 4.68
C ALA A 211 12.18 -2.83 3.82
N PHE A 212 12.77 -3.13 2.68
CA PHE A 212 12.24 -4.01 1.66
C PHE A 212 13.33 -4.96 1.15
N ARG A 213 12.96 -6.19 0.83
CA ARG A 213 13.76 -7.10 -0.01
C ARG A 213 13.16 -7.14 -1.40
N ILE A 214 13.95 -6.76 -2.39
CA ILE A 214 13.45 -6.59 -3.77
C ILE A 214 14.08 -7.59 -4.75
N GLY A 215 15.20 -8.20 -4.38
CA GLY A 215 15.90 -9.23 -5.15
C GLY A 215 16.39 -10.38 -4.26
N GLY A 216 17.29 -11.22 -4.79
CA GLY A 216 17.87 -12.33 -4.04
C GLY A 216 18.61 -11.84 -2.80
N ASP A 217 19.57 -10.94 -3.00
CA ASP A 217 20.46 -10.33 -2.00
C ASP A 217 20.36 -8.80 -1.98
N GLU A 218 19.39 -8.25 -2.72
CA GLU A 218 19.16 -6.81 -2.87
C GLU A 218 18.03 -6.33 -1.95
N PHE A 219 18.34 -5.31 -1.15
CA PHE A 219 17.44 -4.67 -0.21
C PHE A 219 17.33 -3.18 -0.48
N VAL A 220 16.22 -2.59 -0.07
CA VAL A 220 15.97 -1.15 -0.19
C VAL A 220 15.40 -0.61 1.10
N VAL A 221 15.82 0.57 1.51
CA VAL A 221 15.22 1.31 2.61
C VAL A 221 14.74 2.67 2.13
N ILE A 222 13.48 2.98 2.43
CA ILE A 222 12.93 4.32 2.29
C ILE A 222 13.15 5.01 3.64
N VAL A 223 14.00 6.04 3.64
CA VAL A 223 14.41 6.77 4.84
C VAL A 223 13.73 8.13 4.85
N HIS A 224 13.03 8.43 5.94
CA HIS A 224 12.41 9.73 6.17
C HIS A 224 13.24 10.57 7.15
N GLY A 225 13.29 11.88 6.93
CA GLY A 225 13.95 12.83 7.82
C GLY A 225 15.11 13.60 7.17
N CYS A 226 15.92 14.23 8.02
CA CYS A 226 16.97 15.16 7.59
C CYS A 226 18.06 14.50 6.73
N HIS A 227 18.88 15.34 6.09
CA HIS A 227 19.86 14.97 5.06
C HIS A 227 20.77 13.78 5.43
N ASP A 228 21.20 13.68 6.69
CA ASP A 228 22.18 12.68 7.14
C ASP A 228 21.56 11.37 7.62
N ALA A 229 20.22 11.28 7.70
CA ALA A 229 19.53 10.12 8.28
C ALA A 229 19.91 8.80 7.60
N ALA A 230 20.03 8.80 6.26
CA ALA A 230 20.43 7.63 5.50
C ALA A 230 21.87 7.18 5.77
N ALA A 231 22.80 8.12 5.95
CA ALA A 231 24.18 7.80 6.28
C ALA A 231 24.31 7.23 7.70
N VAL A 232 23.56 7.79 8.66
CA VAL A 232 23.49 7.28 10.03
C VAL A 232 22.93 5.86 10.07
N LEU A 233 21.89 5.57 9.29
CA LEU A 233 21.39 4.20 9.09
C LEU A 233 22.48 3.26 8.59
N CYS A 234 23.19 3.63 7.53
CA CYS A 234 24.26 2.80 6.94
C CYS A 234 25.35 2.47 7.98
N GLN A 235 25.81 3.48 8.73
CA GLN A 235 26.81 3.29 9.77
C GLN A 235 26.32 2.42 10.93
N ARG A 236 25.05 2.57 11.32
CA ARG A 236 24.42 1.75 12.37
C ARG A 236 24.34 0.28 11.93
N LEU A 237 23.91 0.02 10.70
CA LEU A 237 23.83 -1.33 10.15
C LEU A 237 25.22 -1.98 10.08
N GLN A 238 26.23 -1.29 9.58
CA GLN A 238 27.60 -1.81 9.54
C GLN A 238 28.11 -2.21 10.94
N LYS A 239 27.87 -1.37 11.95
CA LYS A 239 28.23 -1.67 13.35
C LYS A 239 27.45 -2.87 13.90
N ALA A 240 26.19 -3.02 13.54
CA ALA A 240 25.36 -4.15 13.97
C ALA A 240 25.85 -5.46 13.33
N MET A 241 26.14 -5.46 12.03
CA MET A 241 26.70 -6.61 11.31
C MET A 241 28.04 -7.05 11.90
N ALA A 242 28.94 -6.12 12.20
CA ALA A 242 30.24 -6.43 12.79
C ALA A 242 30.17 -7.07 14.20
N LYS A 243 29.03 -6.91 14.90
CA LYS A 243 28.78 -7.52 16.22
C LYS A 243 28.05 -8.86 16.13
N GLN A 244 27.41 -9.16 15.00
CA GLN A 244 26.67 -10.40 14.82
C GLN A 244 27.67 -11.53 14.55
N ALA A 245 27.69 -12.55 15.41
CA ALA A 245 28.72 -13.59 15.42
C ALA A 245 28.88 -14.33 14.08
N VAL A 246 27.77 -14.79 13.49
CA VAL A 246 27.76 -15.55 12.22
C VAL A 246 28.22 -14.67 11.06
N LEU A 247 27.70 -13.44 10.94
CA LEU A 247 28.11 -12.52 9.88
C LEU A 247 29.59 -12.17 9.98
N LYS A 248 30.10 -11.98 11.21
CA LYS A 248 31.52 -11.71 11.46
C LYS A 248 32.41 -12.91 11.13
N GLU A 249 32.03 -14.11 11.59
CA GLU A 249 32.77 -15.35 11.37
C GLU A 249 32.96 -15.65 9.88
N HIS A 250 31.91 -15.45 9.10
CA HIS A 250 31.91 -15.70 7.66
C HIS A 250 32.26 -14.47 6.81
N GLN A 251 32.70 -13.37 7.43
CA GLN A 251 33.10 -12.12 6.76
C GLN A 251 32.03 -11.59 5.79
N VAL A 252 30.77 -11.64 6.23
CA VAL A 252 29.64 -11.13 5.46
C VAL A 252 29.62 -9.60 5.57
N HIS A 253 29.73 -8.94 4.41
CA HIS A 253 29.72 -7.50 4.27
C HIS A 253 28.57 -7.03 3.37
N THR A 254 28.31 -5.74 3.38
CA THR A 254 27.33 -5.12 2.49
C THR A 254 27.88 -3.83 1.90
N SER A 255 27.55 -3.61 0.63
CA SER A 255 27.75 -2.34 -0.06
C SER A 255 26.41 -1.61 -0.13
N MET A 256 26.44 -0.28 0.02
CA MET A 256 25.22 0.54 0.08
C MET A 256 25.32 1.79 -0.80
N GLY A 257 24.24 2.11 -1.51
CA GLY A 257 24.10 3.32 -2.31
C GLY A 257 22.99 4.20 -1.79
N ILE A 258 23.29 5.48 -1.54
CA ILE A 258 22.34 6.47 -1.03
C ILE A 258 22.01 7.46 -2.13
N ALA A 259 20.73 7.73 -2.37
CA ALA A 259 20.28 8.88 -3.14
C ALA A 259 19.24 9.69 -2.36
N LYS A 260 19.44 11.00 -2.35
CA LYS A 260 18.44 11.93 -1.81
C LYS A 260 17.40 12.21 -2.88
N TRP A 261 16.14 12.25 -2.47
CA TRP A 261 15.09 12.76 -3.34
C TRP A 261 15.16 14.29 -3.43
N GLU A 262 15.04 14.78 -4.66
CA GLU A 262 14.98 16.19 -5.01
C GLU A 262 13.65 16.42 -5.72
N ALA A 263 13.13 17.65 -5.63
CA ALA A 263 11.88 18.01 -6.29
C ALA A 263 11.90 17.58 -7.77
N SER A 264 10.78 17.03 -8.23
CA SER A 264 10.59 16.54 -9.60
C SER A 264 11.29 15.22 -9.98
N LEU A 265 12.04 14.56 -9.08
CA LEU A 265 12.54 13.20 -9.39
C LEU A 265 11.42 12.16 -9.33
N SER A 266 11.35 11.34 -10.38
CA SER A 266 10.53 10.13 -10.39
C SER A 266 11.13 9.05 -9.48
N ALA A 267 10.30 8.05 -9.10
CA ALA A 267 10.77 6.90 -8.33
C ALA A 267 11.89 6.14 -9.04
N LYS A 268 11.82 6.04 -10.38
CA LYS A 268 12.83 5.36 -11.18
C LYS A 268 14.16 6.12 -11.15
N GLU A 269 14.15 7.42 -11.39
CA GLU A 269 15.39 8.22 -11.36
C GLU A 269 16.04 8.22 -9.98
N LEU A 270 15.24 8.25 -8.90
CA LEU A 270 15.75 8.13 -7.54
C LEU A 270 16.43 6.79 -7.30
N TYR A 271 15.83 5.70 -7.79
CA TYR A 271 16.41 4.36 -7.73
C TYR A 271 17.71 4.27 -8.53
N ASP A 272 17.71 4.73 -9.78
CA ASP A 272 18.88 4.70 -10.67
C ASP A 272 20.07 5.48 -10.08
N ARG A 273 19.79 6.61 -9.40
CA ARG A 273 20.81 7.36 -8.66
C ARG A 273 21.38 6.59 -7.47
N ALA A 274 20.53 5.92 -6.69
CA ALA A 274 20.97 5.13 -5.55
C ALA A 274 21.77 3.89 -6.02
N ASP A 275 21.35 3.26 -7.11
CA ASP A 275 22.03 2.11 -7.72
C ASP A 275 23.40 2.53 -8.27
N SER A 276 23.49 3.69 -8.93
CA SER A 276 24.78 4.25 -9.35
C SER A 276 25.73 4.48 -8.18
N ALA A 277 25.22 4.93 -7.02
CA ALA A 277 26.02 5.06 -5.82
C ALA A 277 26.45 3.70 -5.25
N LEU A 278 25.57 2.69 -5.27
CA LEU A 278 25.89 1.32 -4.86
C LEU A 278 27.00 0.73 -5.75
N TYR A 279 26.91 0.94 -7.06
CA TYR A 279 27.94 0.54 -8.01
C TYR A 279 29.30 1.18 -7.66
N GLN A 280 29.32 2.47 -7.31
CA GLN A 280 30.53 3.15 -6.86
C GLN A 280 31.08 2.57 -5.54
N ALA A 281 30.22 2.14 -4.62
CA ALA A 281 30.63 1.47 -3.40
C ALA A 281 31.31 0.12 -3.70
N LYS A 282 30.72 -0.67 -4.60
CA LYS A 282 31.30 -1.95 -5.06
C LYS A 282 32.65 -1.74 -5.77
N ALA A 283 32.76 -0.72 -6.61
CA ALA A 283 34.00 -0.38 -7.31
C ALA A 283 35.10 0.16 -6.37
N ALA A 284 34.73 0.77 -5.24
CA ALA A 284 35.66 1.28 -4.23
C ALA A 284 36.21 0.19 -3.29
N GLY A 285 36.01 -1.09 -3.59
CA GLY A 285 36.47 -2.21 -2.77
C GLY A 285 35.40 -2.83 -1.88
N ARG A 286 34.11 -2.49 -2.08
CA ARG A 286 32.95 -3.01 -1.32
C ARG A 286 32.97 -2.63 0.16
N HIS A 287 32.08 -3.20 0.98
CA HIS A 287 32.00 -2.98 2.42
C HIS A 287 31.92 -1.50 2.84
N CYS A 288 31.28 -0.67 2.02
CA CYS A 288 31.12 0.75 2.29
C CYS A 288 29.79 1.28 1.76
N TYR A 289 29.46 2.52 2.14
CA TYR A 289 28.37 3.25 1.52
C TYR A 289 28.90 4.42 0.69
N LYS A 290 28.20 4.76 -0.38
CA LYS A 290 28.42 5.98 -1.15
C LYS A 290 27.11 6.74 -1.30
N THR A 291 27.20 8.06 -1.35
CA THR A 291 26.07 8.94 -1.64
C THR A 291 26.21 9.44 -3.07
N PHE A 292 25.12 9.35 -3.83
CA PHE A 292 25.04 9.94 -5.16
C PHE A 292 25.29 11.44 -5.07
N LYS A 293 26.20 11.94 -5.90
CA LYS A 293 26.48 13.37 -6.05
C LYS A 293 26.15 13.79 -7.47
N VAL A 294 25.28 14.79 -7.61
CA VAL A 294 25.06 15.46 -8.89
C VAL A 294 26.38 16.14 -9.27
N LYS A 295 26.85 15.90 -10.48
CA LYS A 295 28.04 16.58 -11.04
C LYS A 295 27.71 18.01 -11.43
#